data_AF-A0A3D5RJP4-F1
#
_entry.id   AF-A0A3D5RJP4-F1
#
_cell.length_a   1.000
_cell.length_b   1.000
_cell.length_c   1.000
_cell.angle_alpha   90.00
_cell.angle_beta   90.00
_cell.angle_gamma   90.00
#
_symmetry.space_group_name_H-M   'P 1'
#
loop_
_entity.id
_entity.type
_entity.pdbx_description
1 polymer ?
#
loop_
_entity_poly.entity_id
_entity_poly.type
_entity_poly.pdbx_seq_one_letter_code
_entity_poly.pdbx_strand_id
1 'polypeptide(L)'
;MYATNIPLAVMHKAMCEYAKKHGNINSDYINESTVAVFCKEFYDWKIAHLQGHFHYKKSSIATRETALTYADGTPRDEIAQGRIGTKIVAGTPSDKYLYDTYAYDSPLEKQNITSDIESVTVYGKISRSSIAIPTITGGTYSPDFMYVVSRTSGKKELNVIVETKDVENKTELRGTEKAKIKCAELFFSMLEQDGYKVYFKTQINNRKMKQIIDEVLR
;
A
#
# COMPACT_ATOMS: atom_id res chain seq x y z
N MET A 1 16.70 8.53 -18.17
CA MET A 1 16.21 9.31 -17.01
C MET A 1 14.70 9.08 -16.91
N TYR A 2 14.27 8.10 -16.10
CA TYR A 2 12.86 7.66 -15.99
C TYR A 2 12.15 8.17 -14.71
N ALA A 3 12.82 8.98 -13.90
CA ALA A 3 12.30 9.35 -12.58
C ALA A 3 10.96 10.09 -12.64
N THR A 4 10.83 11.14 -13.47
CA THR A 4 9.59 11.94 -13.53
C THR A 4 8.62 11.51 -14.62
N ASN A 5 9.07 10.67 -15.57
CA ASN A 5 8.37 10.37 -16.83
C ASN A 5 8.02 11.62 -17.68
N ILE A 6 8.67 12.77 -17.42
CA ILE A 6 8.52 13.97 -18.24
C ILE A 6 9.37 13.80 -19.52
N PRO A 7 8.80 13.98 -20.73
CA PRO A 7 9.58 13.94 -21.96
C PRO A 7 10.68 15.01 -21.97
N LEU A 8 11.89 14.64 -22.40
CA LEU A 8 13.04 15.55 -22.42
C LEU A 8 12.75 16.85 -23.20
N ALA A 9 12.03 16.76 -24.32
CA ALA A 9 11.63 17.91 -25.11
C ALA A 9 10.76 18.92 -24.33
N VAL A 10 9.88 18.43 -23.44
CA VAL A 10 9.06 19.28 -22.57
C VAL A 10 9.94 19.99 -21.54
N MET A 11 10.89 19.27 -20.94
CA MET A 11 11.84 19.84 -19.98
C MET A 11 12.70 20.93 -20.63
N HIS A 12 13.28 20.63 -21.79
CA HIS A 12 14.09 21.59 -22.54
C HIS A 12 13.29 22.85 -22.88
N LYS A 13 12.06 22.68 -23.40
CA LYS A 13 11.18 23.82 -23.70
C LYS A 13 10.91 24.67 -22.46
N ALA A 14 10.60 24.06 -21.33
CA ALA A 14 10.36 24.77 -20.06
C ALA A 14 11.60 25.55 -19.60
N MET A 15 12.79 24.96 -19.68
CA MET A 15 14.05 25.63 -19.34
C MET A 15 14.33 26.82 -20.27
N CYS A 16 14.10 26.68 -21.58
CA CYS A 16 14.24 27.79 -22.53
C CYS A 16 13.24 28.93 -22.26
N GLU A 17 11.99 28.60 -21.94
CA GLU A 17 10.98 29.60 -21.58
C GLU A 17 11.32 30.33 -20.28
N TYR A 18 11.83 29.60 -19.28
CA TYR A 18 12.34 30.18 -18.04
C TYR A 18 13.51 31.14 -18.32
N ALA A 19 14.49 30.70 -19.12
CA ALA A 19 15.68 31.50 -19.42
C ALA A 19 15.35 32.79 -20.17
N LYS A 20 14.36 32.77 -21.08
CA LYS A 20 13.86 33.96 -21.77
C LYS A 20 13.25 35.00 -20.83
N LYS A 21 12.62 34.55 -19.73
CA LYS A 21 11.93 35.43 -18.78
C LYS A 21 12.83 35.91 -17.63
N HIS A 22 13.79 35.09 -17.22
CA HIS A 22 14.55 35.29 -15.99
C HIS A 22 16.07 35.40 -16.21
N GLY A 23 16.54 35.29 -17.45
CA GLY A 23 17.96 35.22 -17.79
C GLY A 23 18.51 33.80 -17.75
N ASN A 24 19.78 33.63 -18.11
CA ASN A 24 20.40 32.32 -18.19
C ASN A 24 20.44 31.60 -16.84
N ILE A 25 20.18 30.29 -16.86
CA ILE A 25 20.31 29.43 -15.68
C ILE A 25 21.80 29.32 -15.35
N ASN A 26 22.17 29.53 -14.08
CA ASN A 26 23.54 29.34 -13.61
C ASN A 26 23.98 27.89 -13.86
N SER A 27 25.13 27.70 -14.53
CA SER A 27 25.72 26.40 -14.82
C SER A 27 25.98 25.57 -13.56
N ASP A 28 26.24 26.20 -12.42
CA ASP A 28 26.45 25.52 -11.13
C ASP A 28 25.22 24.71 -10.69
N TYR A 29 24.03 25.08 -11.17
CA TYR A 29 22.79 24.34 -10.88
C TYR A 29 22.54 23.17 -11.83
N ILE A 30 23.34 22.98 -12.89
CA ILE A 30 23.21 21.83 -13.80
C ILE A 30 24.02 20.66 -13.25
N ASN A 31 23.50 20.02 -12.20
CA ASN A 31 24.14 18.90 -11.51
C ASN A 31 23.12 17.88 -10.98
N GLU A 32 23.62 16.73 -10.52
CA GLU A 32 22.80 15.62 -10.01
C GLU A 32 21.95 15.99 -8.77
N SER A 33 22.48 16.84 -7.88
CA SER A 33 21.75 17.31 -6.70
C SER A 33 20.53 18.13 -7.09
N THR A 34 20.64 19.02 -8.08
CA THR A 34 19.50 19.77 -8.60
C THR A 34 18.47 18.85 -9.25
N VAL A 35 18.90 17.83 -9.99
CA VAL A 35 17.98 16.84 -10.56
C VAL A 35 17.23 16.07 -9.47
N ALA A 36 17.92 15.68 -8.39
CA ALA A 36 17.30 14.99 -7.26
C ALA A 36 16.23 15.87 -6.57
N VAL A 37 16.56 17.14 -6.32
CA VAL A 37 15.61 18.12 -5.77
C VAL A 37 14.43 18.33 -6.71
N PHE A 38 14.67 18.53 -8.01
CA PHE A 38 13.60 18.66 -9.00
C PHE A 38 12.66 17.46 -9.01
N CYS A 39 13.20 16.23 -9.01
CA CYS A 39 12.38 15.02 -8.99
C CYS A 39 11.51 14.96 -7.75
N LYS A 40 12.07 15.29 -6.59
CA LYS A 40 11.34 15.37 -5.33
C LYS A 40 10.21 16.40 -5.40
N GLU A 41 10.51 17.64 -5.77
CA GLU A 41 9.51 18.71 -5.86
C GLU A 41 8.40 18.38 -6.88
N PHE A 42 8.75 17.72 -7.99
CA PHE A 42 7.76 17.25 -8.95
C PHE A 42 6.87 16.14 -8.38
N TYR A 43 7.40 15.21 -7.59
CA TYR A 43 6.59 14.21 -6.91
C TYR A 43 5.66 14.82 -5.87
N ASP A 44 6.16 15.76 -5.06
CA ASP A 44 5.36 16.50 -4.08
C ASP A 44 4.24 17.28 -4.77
N TRP A 45 4.53 17.92 -5.91
CA TRP A 45 3.53 18.56 -6.75
C TRP A 45 2.48 17.58 -7.25
N LYS A 46 2.87 16.40 -7.76
CA LYS A 46 1.92 15.35 -8.19
C LYS A 46 1.00 14.92 -7.05
N ILE A 47 1.54 14.72 -5.86
CA ILE A 47 0.74 14.35 -4.67
C ILE A 47 -0.26 15.46 -4.33
N ALA A 48 0.18 16.72 -4.33
CA ALA A 48 -0.67 17.85 -3.99
C ALA A 48 -1.79 18.10 -5.01
N HIS A 49 -1.55 17.86 -6.30
CA HIS A 49 -2.46 18.28 -7.38
C HIS A 49 -3.21 17.13 -8.07
N LEU A 50 -2.67 15.91 -8.07
CA LEU A 50 -3.26 14.78 -8.81
C LEU A 50 -3.92 13.74 -7.91
N GLN A 51 -3.73 13.82 -6.59
CA GLN A 51 -4.36 12.88 -5.67
C GLN A 51 -5.88 12.95 -5.78
N GLY A 52 -6.51 11.83 -6.12
CA GLY A 52 -7.97 11.74 -6.34
C GLY A 52 -8.41 12.12 -7.75
N HIS A 53 -7.52 12.66 -8.60
CA HIS A 53 -7.79 12.94 -10.02
C HIS A 53 -7.42 11.75 -10.91
N PHE A 54 -7.80 10.55 -10.48
CA PHE A 54 -7.63 9.31 -11.20
C PHE A 54 -8.74 8.34 -10.82
N HIS A 55 -8.99 7.34 -11.65
CA HIS A 55 -9.85 6.21 -11.31
C HIS A 55 -9.14 4.92 -11.70
N TYR A 56 -9.38 3.84 -10.95
CA TYR A 56 -8.95 2.53 -11.42
C TYR A 56 -9.95 2.00 -12.45
N LYS A 57 -9.49 1.10 -13.30
CA LYS A 57 -10.35 0.38 -14.23
C LYS A 57 -9.82 -1.04 -14.32
N LYS A 58 -10.73 -2.01 -14.33
CA LYS A 58 -10.37 -3.40 -14.57
C LYS A 58 -9.67 -3.52 -15.93
N SER A 59 -8.49 -4.13 -15.92
CA SER A 59 -7.74 -4.42 -17.14
C SER A 59 -8.37 -5.60 -17.88
N SER A 60 -8.30 -5.59 -19.21
CA SER A 60 -8.67 -6.72 -20.07
C SER A 60 -7.53 -7.75 -20.23
N ILE A 61 -6.37 -7.50 -19.63
CA ILE A 61 -5.24 -8.41 -19.65
C ILE A 61 -5.58 -9.66 -18.82
N ALA A 62 -5.27 -10.84 -19.37
CA ALA A 62 -5.44 -12.11 -18.66
C ALA A 62 -4.70 -12.11 -17.32
N THR A 63 -5.38 -12.53 -16.27
CA THR A 63 -4.79 -12.72 -14.94
C THR A 63 -3.68 -13.77 -15.02
N ARG A 64 -2.55 -13.49 -14.39
CA ARG A 64 -1.44 -14.42 -14.20
C ARG A 64 -1.49 -15.01 -12.80
N GLU A 65 -0.63 -15.98 -12.51
CA GLU A 65 -0.45 -16.43 -11.13
C GLU A 65 -0.11 -15.27 -10.19
N THR A 66 -0.49 -15.43 -8.93
CA THR A 66 -0.05 -14.55 -7.84
C THR A 66 0.89 -15.32 -6.91
N ALA A 67 1.36 -14.65 -5.85
CA ALA A 67 2.08 -15.34 -4.79
C ALA A 67 1.22 -16.40 -4.07
N LEU A 68 -0.12 -16.30 -4.13
CA LEU A 68 -1.06 -17.16 -3.42
C LEU A 68 -1.92 -18.02 -4.34
N THR A 69 -1.91 -17.79 -5.65
CA THR A 69 -2.77 -18.49 -6.61
C THR A 69 -2.02 -18.90 -7.87
N TYR A 70 -2.47 -19.96 -8.52
CA TYR A 70 -2.06 -20.34 -9.87
C TYR A 70 -2.76 -19.46 -10.92
N ALA A 71 -2.38 -19.62 -12.20
CA ALA A 71 -2.91 -18.82 -13.31
C ALA A 71 -4.41 -19.06 -13.56
N ASP A 72 -4.93 -20.23 -13.17
CA ASP A 72 -6.36 -20.57 -13.22
C ASP A 72 -7.15 -20.01 -12.03
N GLY A 73 -6.48 -19.34 -11.09
CA GLY A 73 -7.08 -18.76 -9.88
C GLY A 73 -7.17 -19.71 -8.69
N THR A 74 -6.74 -20.97 -8.81
CA THR A 74 -6.74 -21.91 -7.68
C THR A 74 -5.68 -21.51 -6.63
N PRO A 75 -5.96 -21.66 -5.32
CA PRO A 75 -4.99 -21.36 -4.27
C PRO A 75 -3.76 -22.27 -4.33
N ARG A 76 -2.61 -21.76 -3.89
CA ARG A 76 -1.40 -22.56 -3.66
C ARG A 76 -1.42 -23.15 -2.25
N ASP A 77 -0.93 -24.39 -2.14
CA ASP A 77 -0.80 -25.06 -0.84
C ASP A 77 0.37 -24.50 -0.01
N GLU A 78 1.37 -23.92 -0.66
CA GLU A 78 2.56 -23.38 -0.02
C GLU A 78 2.95 -22.00 -0.55
N ILE A 79 3.59 -21.20 0.32
CA ILE A 79 4.19 -19.92 -0.03
C ILE A 79 5.56 -19.79 0.64
N ALA A 80 6.54 -19.25 -0.08
CA ALA A 80 7.85 -18.97 0.47
C ALA A 80 7.74 -17.97 1.64
N GLN A 81 8.26 -18.35 2.81
CA GLN A 81 8.21 -17.57 4.05
C GLN A 81 8.67 -16.11 3.84
N GLY A 82 9.75 -15.89 3.07
CA GLY A 82 10.28 -14.55 2.77
C GLY A 82 9.31 -13.59 2.06
N ARG A 83 8.21 -14.09 1.47
CA ARG A 83 7.14 -13.25 0.91
C ARG A 83 6.16 -12.75 1.97
N ILE A 84 6.06 -13.47 3.08
CA ILE A 84 5.26 -13.10 4.24
C ILE A 84 6.10 -12.24 5.18
N GLY A 85 7.27 -12.70 5.59
CA GLY A 85 8.18 -11.93 6.44
C GLY A 85 9.56 -12.56 6.45
N THR A 86 10.55 -11.84 6.96
CA THR A 86 11.94 -12.30 7.01
C THR A 86 12.31 -12.94 8.35
N LYS A 87 11.55 -12.65 9.41
CA LYS A 87 11.73 -13.20 10.76
C LYS A 87 10.67 -14.26 11.03
N ILE A 88 10.98 -15.19 11.94
CA ILE A 88 10.07 -16.23 12.42
C ILE A 88 10.03 -16.16 13.94
N VAL A 89 8.88 -16.45 14.53
CA VAL A 89 8.75 -16.71 15.97
C VAL A 89 8.18 -18.11 16.18
N ALA A 90 8.70 -18.83 17.17
CA ALA A 90 8.17 -20.13 17.57
C ALA A 90 6.75 -20.00 18.11
N GLY A 91 5.91 -20.98 17.80
CA GLY A 91 4.53 -21.07 18.23
C GLY A 91 3.68 -21.75 17.18
N THR A 92 2.51 -22.22 17.58
CA THR A 92 1.52 -22.79 16.67
C THR A 92 0.50 -21.71 16.32
N PRO A 93 0.32 -21.37 15.03
CA PRO A 93 -0.76 -20.50 14.62
C PRO A 93 -2.14 -21.03 14.97
N SER A 94 -3.06 -20.11 15.23
CA SER A 94 -4.48 -20.43 15.35
C SER A 94 -5.00 -20.96 14.02
N ASP A 95 -5.99 -21.86 14.03
CA ASP A 95 -6.69 -22.35 12.83
C ASP A 95 -7.34 -21.21 12.02
N LYS A 96 -7.49 -20.03 12.63
CA LYS A 96 -7.99 -18.81 11.99
C LYS A 96 -6.90 -18.08 11.18
N TYR A 97 -5.62 -18.40 11.36
CA TYR A 97 -4.53 -17.76 10.64
C TYR A 97 -4.32 -18.46 9.29
N LEU A 98 -4.12 -17.68 8.22
CA LEU A 98 -3.98 -18.21 6.86
C LEU A 98 -2.76 -19.11 6.65
N TYR A 99 -1.74 -19.01 7.50
CA TYR A 99 -0.48 -19.74 7.35
C TYR A 99 -0.19 -20.63 8.57
N ASP A 100 0.68 -21.61 8.40
CA ASP A 100 1.11 -22.54 9.46
C ASP A 100 2.29 -22.01 10.29
N THR A 101 2.88 -20.87 9.90
CA THR A 101 4.08 -20.30 10.51
C THR A 101 3.93 -18.80 10.74
N TYR A 102 4.34 -18.34 11.92
CA TYR A 102 4.40 -16.90 12.23
C TYR A 102 5.62 -16.22 11.61
N ALA A 103 5.44 -15.63 10.43
CA ALA A 103 6.46 -14.82 9.74
C ALA A 103 6.14 -13.32 9.80
N TYR A 104 7.14 -12.49 10.11
CA TYR A 104 6.97 -11.05 10.32
C TYR A 104 8.24 -10.24 9.96
N ASP A 105 8.07 -8.92 9.82
CA ASP A 105 9.13 -7.95 9.56
C ASP A 105 9.20 -6.86 10.64
N SER A 106 8.06 -6.50 11.27
CA SER A 106 7.95 -5.48 12.32
C SER A 106 7.46 -6.05 13.67
N PRO A 107 7.77 -5.41 14.82
CA PRO A 107 7.19 -5.78 16.11
C PRO A 107 5.66 -5.70 16.15
N LEU A 108 5.07 -4.73 15.43
CA LEU A 108 3.63 -4.55 15.35
C LEU A 108 2.98 -5.68 14.54
N GLU A 109 3.59 -6.08 13.42
CA GLU A 109 3.18 -7.25 12.66
C GLU A 109 3.22 -8.52 13.51
N LYS A 110 4.31 -8.72 14.27
CA LYS A 110 4.42 -9.85 15.20
C LYS A 110 3.27 -9.88 16.19
N GLN A 111 2.98 -8.73 16.81
CA GLN A 111 1.89 -8.62 17.77
C GLN A 111 0.54 -8.93 17.12
N ASN A 112 0.32 -8.46 15.89
CA ASN A 112 -0.90 -8.69 15.13
C ASN A 112 -1.11 -10.18 14.82
N ILE A 113 -0.08 -10.89 14.31
CA ILE A 113 -0.23 -12.30 13.93
C ILE A 113 -0.42 -13.23 15.13
N THR A 114 0.17 -12.89 16.29
CA THR A 114 0.04 -13.69 17.52
C THR A 114 -1.17 -13.30 18.37
N SER A 115 -1.99 -12.34 17.94
CA SER A 115 -3.20 -11.94 18.66
C SER A 115 -4.36 -12.85 18.29
N ASP A 116 -4.92 -13.58 19.25
CA ASP A 116 -6.18 -14.31 19.04
C ASP A 116 -7.36 -13.38 19.35
N ILE A 117 -8.21 -13.19 18.33
CA ILE A 117 -9.37 -12.30 18.39
C ILE A 117 -10.61 -13.13 18.09
N GLU A 118 -11.51 -13.23 19.07
CA GLU A 118 -12.65 -14.13 19.03
C GLU A 118 -13.57 -13.87 17.83
N SER A 119 -13.85 -12.60 17.53
CA SER A 119 -14.74 -12.16 16.44
C SER A 119 -14.17 -12.30 15.02
N VAL A 120 -12.90 -12.67 14.90
CA VAL A 120 -12.24 -12.92 13.62
C VAL A 120 -12.44 -14.38 13.23
N THR A 121 -12.91 -14.60 12.01
CA THR A 121 -13.09 -15.96 11.44
C THR A 121 -11.83 -16.41 10.71
N VAL A 122 -11.19 -15.51 9.95
CA VAL A 122 -9.90 -15.77 9.31
C VAL A 122 -9.10 -14.47 9.22
N TYR A 123 -7.79 -14.55 9.39
CA TYR A 123 -6.88 -13.42 9.21
C TYR A 123 -5.54 -13.88 8.62
N GLY A 124 -4.86 -12.94 7.97
CA GLY A 124 -3.58 -13.24 7.34
C GLY A 124 -2.81 -11.98 7.03
N LYS A 125 -1.48 -12.11 7.03
CA LYS A 125 -0.61 -11.11 6.43
C LYS A 125 -0.74 -11.21 4.90
N ILE A 126 -0.86 -10.08 4.23
CA ILE A 126 -0.86 -10.02 2.78
C ILE A 126 0.59 -10.14 2.32
N SER A 127 0.88 -11.12 1.46
CA SER A 127 2.24 -11.28 0.94
C SER A 127 2.66 -10.04 0.15
N ARG A 128 3.95 -9.68 0.20
CA ARG A 128 4.46 -8.49 -0.47
C ARG A 128 4.05 -8.46 -1.95
N SER A 129 3.46 -7.35 -2.37
CA SER A 129 2.99 -7.12 -3.75
C SER A 129 1.87 -8.06 -4.23
N SER A 130 1.19 -8.80 -3.34
CA SER A 130 -0.01 -9.58 -3.72
C SER A 130 -1.16 -8.69 -4.16
N ILE A 131 -1.35 -7.54 -3.51
CA ILE A 131 -2.31 -6.52 -3.92
C ILE A 131 -1.50 -5.29 -4.31
N ALA A 132 -1.05 -5.24 -5.56
CA ALA A 132 -0.21 -4.16 -6.07
C ALA A 132 -1.07 -2.96 -6.51
N ILE A 133 -1.52 -2.13 -5.57
CA ILE A 133 -2.34 -0.94 -5.82
C ILE A 133 -1.45 0.15 -6.45
N PRO A 134 -1.68 0.56 -7.71
CA PRO A 134 -0.86 1.59 -8.36
C PRO A 134 -0.98 2.95 -7.65
N THR A 135 0.13 3.65 -7.47
CA THR A 135 0.14 5.00 -6.88
C THR A 135 0.36 6.06 -7.95
N ILE A 136 -0.11 7.28 -7.69
CA ILE A 136 0.13 8.44 -8.56
C ILE A 136 1.62 8.79 -8.70
N THR A 137 2.47 8.33 -7.78
CA THR A 137 3.93 8.53 -7.81
C THR A 137 4.67 7.50 -8.68
N GLY A 138 3.95 6.56 -9.32
CA GLY A 138 4.53 5.57 -10.23
C GLY A 138 5.02 4.29 -9.54
N GLY A 139 4.73 4.13 -8.25
CA GLY A 139 4.98 2.91 -7.51
C GLY A 139 3.70 2.08 -7.33
N THR A 140 3.82 1.01 -6.55
CA THR A 140 2.68 0.25 -6.06
C THR A 140 2.69 0.20 -4.55
N TYR A 141 1.51 0.11 -3.97
CA TYR A 141 1.28 -0.04 -2.55
C TYR A 141 0.56 -1.36 -2.30
N SER A 142 0.95 -2.09 -1.26
CA SER A 142 0.26 -3.29 -0.79
C SER A 142 -0.08 -3.10 0.67
N PRO A 143 -1.34 -3.32 1.09
CA PRO A 143 -1.70 -3.40 2.51
C PRO A 143 -0.96 -4.56 3.20
N ASP A 144 -0.85 -4.48 4.52
CA ASP A 144 -0.09 -5.46 5.32
C ASP A 144 -0.96 -6.60 5.83
N PHE A 145 -2.20 -6.33 6.26
CA PHE A 145 -3.07 -7.31 6.91
C PHE A 145 -4.48 -7.31 6.36
N MET A 146 -5.08 -8.49 6.30
CA MET A 146 -6.50 -8.67 6.03
C MET A 146 -7.14 -9.57 7.08
N TYR A 147 -8.41 -9.30 7.37
CA TYR A 147 -9.21 -10.09 8.29
C TYR A 147 -10.67 -10.15 7.82
N VAL A 148 -11.28 -11.31 7.99
CA VAL A 148 -12.71 -11.50 7.78
C VAL A 148 -13.37 -11.66 9.15
N VAL A 149 -14.35 -10.79 9.41
CA VAL A 149 -15.18 -10.87 10.62
C VAL A 149 -16.54 -11.41 10.23
N SER A 150 -17.11 -12.24 11.12
CA SER A 150 -18.51 -12.63 11.04
C SER A 150 -19.30 -11.77 12.00
N ARG A 151 -20.31 -11.05 11.49
CA ARG A 151 -21.31 -10.43 12.37
C ARG A 151 -22.24 -11.50 12.94
N THR A 152 -22.92 -11.15 14.03
CA THR A 152 -23.99 -11.98 14.64
C THR A 152 -25.12 -12.31 13.65
N SER A 153 -25.31 -11.50 12.61
CA SER A 153 -26.24 -11.77 11.51
C SER A 153 -25.78 -12.83 10.50
N GLY A 154 -24.58 -13.40 10.66
CA GLY A 154 -23.98 -14.34 9.72
C GLY A 154 -23.36 -13.68 8.48
N LYS A 155 -23.46 -12.35 8.34
CA LYS A 155 -22.79 -11.61 7.26
C LYS A 155 -21.28 -11.59 7.49
N LYS A 156 -20.52 -12.03 6.49
CA LYS A 156 -19.06 -11.91 6.44
C LYS A 156 -18.67 -10.56 5.85
N GLU A 157 -17.76 -9.86 6.50
CA GLU A 157 -17.21 -8.59 6.02
C GLU A 157 -15.70 -8.72 5.90
N LEU A 158 -15.17 -8.33 4.74
CA LEU A 158 -13.73 -8.25 4.53
C LEU A 158 -13.24 -6.92 5.09
N ASN A 159 -12.15 -6.96 5.82
CA ASN A 159 -11.55 -5.78 6.36
C ASN A 159 -10.06 -5.81 6.08
N VAL A 160 -9.52 -4.65 5.73
CA VAL A 160 -8.13 -4.47 5.35
C VAL A 160 -7.50 -3.47 6.30
N ILE A 161 -6.45 -3.91 6.99
CA ILE A 161 -5.63 -3.04 7.83
C ILE A 161 -4.38 -2.66 7.08
N VAL A 162 -4.11 -1.36 7.09
CA VAL A 162 -2.85 -0.78 6.67
C VAL A 162 -2.06 -0.38 7.90
N GLU A 163 -0.88 -0.94 8.06
CA GLU A 163 0.06 -0.52 9.09
C GLU A 163 0.75 0.75 8.62
N THR A 164 0.52 1.85 9.32
CA THR A 164 1.26 3.09 9.07
C THR A 164 2.43 3.11 10.05
N LYS A 165 3.65 2.97 9.55
CA LYS A 165 4.85 3.22 10.34
C LYS A 165 4.86 4.70 10.68
N ASP A 166 4.68 5.04 11.95
CA ASP A 166 4.91 6.41 12.41
C ASP A 166 6.41 6.66 12.33
N VAL A 167 6.87 7.15 11.17
CA VAL A 167 8.24 7.61 10.99
C VAL A 167 8.34 8.92 11.74
N GLU A 168 9.02 8.90 12.88
CA GLU A 168 9.27 10.04 13.77
C GLU A 168 9.99 11.23 13.10
N ASN A 169 10.27 11.17 11.81
CA ASN A 169 10.95 12.25 11.10
C ASN A 169 10.38 12.48 9.70
N LYS A 170 10.17 13.79 9.41
CA LYS A 170 9.90 14.42 8.11
C LYS A 170 8.45 14.42 7.61
N THR A 171 7.93 15.63 7.49
CA THR A 171 6.68 16.04 6.82
C THR A 171 6.49 15.43 5.43
N GLU A 172 7.58 15.11 4.74
CA GLU A 172 7.61 14.51 3.39
C GLU A 172 7.18 13.03 3.37
N LEU A 173 7.60 12.24 4.37
CA LEU A 173 7.17 10.84 4.49
C LEU A 173 5.67 10.75 4.76
N ARG A 174 5.09 11.75 5.43
CA ARG A 174 3.64 11.86 5.63
C ARG A 174 2.88 12.07 4.32
N GLY A 175 3.43 12.84 3.37
CA GLY A 175 2.78 13.12 2.09
C GLY A 175 2.64 11.86 1.23
N THR A 176 3.75 11.13 1.06
CA THR A 176 3.77 9.89 0.27
C THR A 176 2.95 8.79 0.92
N GLU A 177 3.02 8.63 2.24
CA GLU A 177 2.24 7.62 2.95
C GLU A 177 0.74 7.91 2.91
N LYS A 178 0.35 9.18 3.10
CA LYS A 178 -1.05 9.62 2.95
C LYS A 178 -1.56 9.41 1.51
N ALA A 179 -0.72 9.61 0.51
CA ALA A 179 -1.07 9.33 -0.88
C ALA A 179 -1.37 7.83 -1.10
N LYS A 180 -0.52 6.94 -0.59
CA LYS A 180 -0.74 5.48 -0.66
C LYS A 180 -2.03 5.05 0.03
N ILE A 181 -2.27 5.57 1.25
CA ILE A 181 -3.50 5.31 2.01
C ILE A 181 -4.73 5.70 1.19
N LYS A 182 -4.75 6.93 0.65
CA LYS A 182 -5.85 7.39 -0.21
C LYS A 182 -6.01 6.56 -1.49
N CYS A 183 -4.91 6.10 -2.09
CA CYS A 183 -4.96 5.21 -3.25
C CYS A 183 -5.60 3.87 -2.89
N ALA A 184 -5.32 3.34 -1.70
CA ALA A 184 -5.93 2.11 -1.21
C ALA A 184 -7.41 2.29 -0.86
N GLU A 185 -7.78 3.37 -0.18
CA GLU A 185 -9.19 3.73 0.09
C GLU A 185 -10.00 3.79 -1.20
N LEU A 186 -9.50 4.49 -2.22
CA LEU A 186 -10.15 4.57 -3.52
C LEU A 186 -10.24 3.19 -4.19
N PHE A 187 -9.17 2.40 -4.17
CA PHE A 187 -9.16 1.05 -4.75
C PHE A 187 -10.21 0.14 -4.11
N PHE A 188 -10.28 0.09 -2.79
CA PHE A 188 -11.24 -0.76 -2.08
C PHE A 188 -12.68 -0.25 -2.20
N SER A 189 -12.90 1.07 -2.28
CA SER A 189 -14.24 1.63 -2.54
C SER A 189 -14.82 1.17 -3.88
N MET A 190 -13.97 0.90 -4.88
CA MET A 190 -14.41 0.33 -6.16
C MET A 190 -14.80 -1.15 -6.02
N LEU A 191 -14.15 -1.92 -5.14
CA LEU A 191 -14.54 -3.31 -4.85
C LEU A 191 -15.90 -3.39 -4.13
N GLU A 192 -16.29 -2.36 -3.38
CA GLU A 192 -17.63 -2.27 -2.81
C GLU A 192 -18.71 -2.19 -3.88
N GLN A 193 -18.43 -1.56 -5.02
CA GLN A 193 -19.34 -1.50 -6.17
C GLN A 193 -19.53 -2.89 -6.80
N ASP A 194 -18.53 -3.78 -6.67
CA ASP A 194 -18.59 -5.17 -7.11
C ASP A 194 -19.25 -6.10 -6.07
N GLY A 195 -19.81 -5.55 -4.99
CA GLY A 195 -20.56 -6.29 -3.96
C GLY A 195 -19.74 -6.75 -2.76
N TYR A 196 -18.44 -6.42 -2.70
CA TYR A 196 -17.57 -6.76 -1.58
C TYR A 196 -17.48 -5.60 -0.62
N LYS A 197 -18.15 -5.68 0.55
CA LYS A 197 -18.02 -4.64 1.57
C LYS A 197 -16.62 -4.71 2.20
N VAL A 198 -15.83 -3.65 2.04
CA VAL A 198 -14.43 -3.60 2.50
C VAL A 198 -14.23 -2.44 3.46
N TYR A 199 -13.95 -2.76 4.72
CA TYR A 199 -13.55 -1.75 5.68
C TYR A 199 -12.04 -1.54 5.65
N PHE A 200 -11.63 -0.35 5.24
CA PHE A 200 -10.24 0.07 5.27
C PHE A 200 -9.93 0.80 6.58
N LYS A 201 -8.90 0.36 7.31
CA LYS A 201 -8.48 0.97 8.57
C LYS A 201 -6.97 1.12 8.65
N THR A 202 -6.51 2.27 9.15
CA THR A 202 -5.10 2.52 9.43
C THR A 202 -4.76 2.12 10.87
N GLN A 203 -3.69 1.35 11.06
CA GLN A 203 -3.11 1.04 12.36
C GLN A 203 -1.86 1.88 12.59
N ILE A 204 -1.92 2.77 13.58
CA ILE A 204 -0.80 3.61 14.02
C ILE A 204 -0.21 2.96 15.28
N ASN A 205 1.13 2.92 15.39
CA ASN A 205 1.97 2.18 16.37
C ASN A 205 1.34 1.81 17.73
N ASN A 206 0.57 2.70 18.36
CA ASN A 206 0.00 2.49 19.70
C ASN A 206 -1.36 1.76 19.72
N ARG A 207 -1.95 1.50 18.54
CA ARG A 207 -3.29 0.97 18.41
C ARG A 207 -3.25 -0.53 18.13
N LYS A 208 -3.87 -1.31 19.02
CA LYS A 208 -3.93 -2.78 18.88
C LYS A 208 -4.98 -3.16 17.84
N MET A 209 -4.70 -4.21 17.07
CA MET A 209 -5.62 -4.74 16.05
C MET A 209 -7.02 -5.05 16.62
N LYS A 210 -7.10 -5.60 17.83
CA LYS A 210 -8.38 -5.82 18.55
C LYS A 210 -9.23 -4.55 18.65
N GLN A 211 -8.63 -3.41 18.99
CA GLN A 211 -9.36 -2.14 19.12
C GLN A 211 -9.93 -1.68 17.77
N ILE A 212 -9.20 -1.92 16.68
CA ILE A 212 -9.64 -1.58 15.32
C ILE A 212 -10.82 -2.46 14.92
N ILE A 213 -10.74 -3.75 15.20
CA ILE A 213 -11.82 -4.72 14.92
C ILE A 213 -13.07 -4.39 15.72
N ASP A 214 -12.94 -4.15 17.02
CA ASP A 214 -14.05 -3.82 17.90
C ASP A 214 -14.82 -2.57 17.42
N GLU A 215 -14.11 -1.57 16.87
CA GLU A 215 -14.75 -0.38 16.28
C GLU A 215 -15.49 -0.64 14.97
N VAL A 216 -15.03 -1.61 14.17
CA VAL A 216 -15.76 -2.00 12.94
C VAL A 216 -17.01 -2.80 13.27
N LEU A 217 -16.98 -3.57 14.36
CA LEU A 217 -18.09 -4.42 14.78
C LEU A 217 -19.21 -3.68 15.53
N ARG A 218 -18.95 -2.46 16.02
CA ARG A 218 -20.00 -1.54 16.50
C ARG A 218 -20.99 -1.21 15.39
#